data_AF-A0A326UEB0-F1
#
_entry.id   AF-A0A326UEB0-F1
#
_cell.length_a   1.000
_cell.length_b   1.000
_cell.length_c   1.000
_cell.angle_alpha   90.00
_cell.angle_beta   90.00
_cell.angle_gamma   90.00
#
_symmetry.space_group_name_H-M   'P 1'
#
loop_
_entity.id
_entity.type
_entity.pdbx_description
1 polymer ?
#
loop_
_entity_poly.entity_id
_entity_poly.type
_entity_poly.pdbx_seq_one_letter_code
_entity_poly.pdbx_strand_id
1 'polypeptide(L)'
;MDLAEKMKHLRAVEGELRGLNRPMTQMEVVKAMKEELNESISQAYLSQLESGKRVHLTASTRDLLARFFKVHPGYLVSDPPDYSTDLLSEFESESDRLHTWLVAGAAEWRSEPDLHALLHLLASSERPRHLLMLLRQLAELPLEELEAITEAVTSHEALFPDEDQASYQE
;
A
#
# COMPACT_ATOMS: atom_id res chain seq x y z
N MET A 1 7.95 7.79 -1.06
CA MET A 1 9.27 7.72 -1.72
C MET A 1 10.07 8.99 -1.41
N ASP A 2 11.36 8.82 -1.14
CA ASP A 2 12.26 9.96 -0.91
C ASP A 2 12.71 10.59 -2.23
N LEU A 3 13.04 11.88 -2.20
CA LEU A 3 13.58 12.61 -3.35
C LEU A 3 14.75 11.85 -4.02
N ALA A 4 15.63 11.26 -3.22
CA ALA A 4 16.78 10.51 -3.71
C ALA A 4 16.38 9.30 -4.58
N GLU A 5 15.31 8.58 -4.20
CA GLU A 5 14.79 7.43 -4.93
C GLU A 5 14.10 7.88 -6.21
N LYS A 6 13.28 8.95 -6.13
CA LYS A 6 12.62 9.56 -7.28
C LYS A 6 13.65 9.99 -8.33
N MET A 7 14.77 10.59 -7.92
CA MET A 7 15.85 10.98 -8.84
C MET A 7 16.49 9.77 -9.57
N LYS A 8 16.74 8.67 -8.87
CA LYS A 8 17.27 7.44 -9.47
C LYS A 8 16.27 6.83 -10.45
N HIS A 9 15.00 6.82 -10.09
CA HIS A 9 13.92 6.32 -10.93
C HIS A 9 13.77 7.14 -12.21
N LEU A 10 13.73 8.47 -12.12
CA LEU A 10 13.65 9.36 -13.28
C LEU A 10 14.81 9.16 -14.25
N ARG A 11 16.03 8.91 -13.75
CA ARG A 11 17.18 8.56 -14.57
C ARG A 11 17.07 7.21 -15.28
N ALA A 12 16.44 6.23 -14.64
CA ALA A 12 16.19 4.92 -15.23
C ALA A 12 15.20 5.06 -16.39
N VAL A 13 14.05 5.72 -16.13
CA VAL A 13 13.01 5.98 -17.12
C VAL A 13 13.54 6.80 -18.29
N GLU A 14 14.28 7.88 -18.03
CA GLU A 14 14.86 8.71 -19.09
C GLU A 14 15.88 7.93 -19.95
N GLY A 15 16.66 7.04 -19.33
CA GLY A 15 17.59 6.17 -20.06
C GLY A 15 16.87 5.17 -20.98
N GLU A 16 15.74 4.63 -20.53
CA GLU A 16 14.88 3.76 -21.32
C GLU A 16 14.21 4.52 -22.47
N LEU A 17 13.66 5.72 -22.22
CA LEU A 17 13.07 6.59 -23.24
C LEU A 17 14.07 6.99 -24.33
N ARG A 18 15.36 7.06 -23.99
CA ARG A 18 16.45 7.33 -24.94
C ARG A 18 17.02 6.07 -25.61
N GLY A 19 16.46 4.90 -25.32
CA GLY A 19 16.87 3.62 -25.93
C GLY A 19 18.19 3.06 -25.40
N LEU A 20 18.67 3.53 -24.24
CA LEU A 20 19.93 3.03 -23.65
C LEU A 20 19.78 1.66 -22.98
N ASN A 21 18.53 1.23 -22.69
CA ASN A 21 18.22 0.02 -21.91
C ASN A 21 18.97 -0.05 -20.56
N ARG A 22 19.37 1.11 -20.04
CA ARG A 22 20.03 1.31 -18.74
C ARG A 22 19.72 2.71 -18.24
N PRO A 23 19.82 2.97 -16.93
CA PRO A 23 19.77 4.33 -16.43
C PRO A 23 20.85 5.21 -17.08
N MET A 24 20.47 6.44 -17.44
CA MET A 24 21.47 7.46 -17.81
C MET A 24 22.47 7.59 -16.65
N THR A 25 23.73 7.89 -16.93
CA THR A 25 24.70 8.30 -15.92
C THR A 25 24.44 9.75 -15.50
N GLN A 26 24.94 10.16 -14.33
CA GLN A 26 24.81 11.55 -13.87
C GLN A 26 25.44 12.54 -14.87
N MET A 27 26.55 12.16 -15.49
CA MET A 27 27.22 13.00 -16.50
C MET A 27 26.39 13.11 -17.78
N GLU A 28 25.79 12.00 -18.23
CA GLU A 28 24.88 12.00 -19.38
C GLU A 28 23.66 12.90 -19.13
N VAL A 29 23.10 12.89 -17.92
CA VAL A 29 22.00 13.81 -17.53
C VAL A 29 22.46 15.26 -17.60
N VAL A 30 23.59 15.61 -16.96
CA VAL A 30 24.10 16.98 -16.95
C VAL A 30 24.35 17.49 -18.37
N LYS A 31 24.91 16.63 -19.25
CA LYS A 31 25.15 16.95 -20.65
C LYS A 31 23.85 17.13 -21.43
N ALA A 32 22.91 16.20 -21.29
CA ALA A 32 21.61 16.28 -21.96
C ALA A 32 20.81 17.52 -21.53
N MET A 33 20.81 17.85 -20.24
CA MET A 33 20.23 19.09 -19.73
C MET A 33 20.83 20.32 -20.41
N LYS A 34 22.18 20.35 -20.52
CA LYS A 34 22.87 21.47 -21.15
C LYS A 34 22.55 21.59 -22.63
N GLU A 35 22.39 20.47 -23.34
CA GLU A 35 22.07 20.44 -24.78
C GLU A 35 20.60 20.82 -25.05
N GLU A 36 19.66 20.40 -24.21
CA GLU A 36 18.22 20.55 -24.43
C GLU A 36 17.62 21.82 -23.84
N LEU A 37 18.11 22.24 -22.67
CA LEU A 37 17.56 23.37 -21.91
C LEU A 37 18.50 24.57 -21.85
N ASN A 38 19.72 24.45 -22.38
CA ASN A 38 20.82 25.41 -22.25
C ASN A 38 21.22 25.76 -20.80
N GLU A 39 20.66 25.02 -19.84
CA GLU A 39 20.85 25.14 -18.40
C GLU A 39 21.21 23.77 -17.84
N SER A 40 22.03 23.73 -16.79
CA SER A 40 22.46 22.47 -16.19
C SER A 40 22.83 22.67 -14.73
N ILE A 41 22.76 21.59 -13.95
CA ILE A 41 23.35 21.50 -12.61
C ILE A 41 24.72 20.83 -12.66
N SER A 42 25.51 20.94 -11.58
CA SER A 42 26.77 20.20 -11.50
C SER A 42 26.52 18.70 -11.22
N GLN A 43 27.38 17.84 -11.73
CA GLN A 43 27.33 16.40 -11.45
C GLN A 43 27.44 16.11 -9.95
N ALA A 44 28.28 16.86 -9.22
CA ALA A 44 28.38 16.75 -7.77
C ALA A 44 27.06 17.10 -7.07
N TYR A 45 26.31 18.09 -7.56
CA TYR A 45 25.01 18.45 -7.03
C TYR A 45 23.99 17.32 -7.25
N LEU A 46 23.95 16.75 -8.46
CA LEU A 46 23.09 15.59 -8.75
C LEU A 46 23.43 14.38 -7.87
N SER A 47 24.71 14.11 -7.65
CA SER A 47 25.15 13.05 -6.74
C SER A 47 24.71 13.27 -5.29
N GLN A 48 24.68 14.51 -4.81
CA GLN A 48 24.23 14.81 -3.45
C GLN A 48 22.72 14.61 -3.27
N LEU A 49 21.93 14.85 -4.32
CA LEU A 49 20.49 14.58 -4.33
C LEU A 49 20.21 13.08 -4.29
N GLU A 50 20.85 12.31 -5.17
CA GLU A 50 20.66 10.85 -5.26
C GLU A 50 21.19 10.08 -4.05
N SER A 51 22.16 10.65 -3.33
CA SER A 51 22.69 10.06 -2.09
C SER A 51 21.90 10.48 -0.85
N GLY A 52 20.87 11.31 -0.98
CA GLY A 52 20.09 11.84 0.15
C GLY A 52 20.84 12.83 1.05
N LYS A 53 22.08 13.22 0.70
CA LYS A 53 22.85 14.21 1.47
C LYS A 53 22.20 15.60 1.42
N ARG A 54 21.42 15.84 0.37
CA ARG A 54 20.66 17.09 0.18
C ARG A 54 19.20 16.76 -0.09
N VAL A 55 18.35 17.12 0.86
CA VAL A 55 16.91 16.81 0.85
C VAL A 55 16.08 17.94 0.23
N HIS A 56 16.62 19.16 0.18
CA HIS A 56 15.93 20.34 -0.30
C HIS A 56 16.55 20.93 -1.57
N LEU A 57 15.69 21.15 -2.57
CA LEU A 57 15.98 21.81 -3.83
C LEU A 57 15.58 23.30 -3.76
N THR A 58 16.35 24.16 -4.42
CA THR A 58 15.87 25.52 -4.70
C THR A 58 14.72 25.47 -5.71
N ALA A 59 13.84 26.47 -5.70
CA ALA A 59 12.73 26.55 -6.65
C ALA A 59 13.20 26.49 -8.12
N SER A 60 14.30 27.19 -8.43
CA SER A 60 14.92 27.19 -9.76
C SER A 60 15.43 25.81 -10.19
N THR A 61 16.14 25.11 -9.30
CA THR A 61 16.68 23.78 -9.62
C THR A 61 15.55 22.75 -9.76
N ARG A 62 14.50 22.88 -8.95
CA ARG A 62 13.32 22.02 -9.04
C ARG A 62 12.59 22.21 -10.37
N ASP A 63 12.38 23.45 -10.81
CA ASP A 63 11.78 23.74 -12.12
C ASP A 63 12.63 23.18 -13.26
N LEU A 64 13.95 23.38 -13.19
CA LEU A 64 14.88 22.89 -14.21
C LEU A 64 14.85 21.36 -14.33
N LEU A 65 14.91 20.64 -13.21
CA LEU A 65 14.84 19.17 -13.20
C LEU A 65 13.46 18.67 -13.64
N ALA A 66 12.39 19.34 -13.24
CA ALA A 66 11.02 19.01 -13.63
C ALA A 66 10.82 19.14 -15.15
N ARG A 67 11.34 20.22 -15.75
CA ARG A 67 11.32 20.44 -17.21
C ARG A 67 12.13 19.38 -17.96
N PHE A 68 13.32 19.04 -17.45
CA PHE A 68 14.18 18.01 -18.08
C PHE A 68 13.52 16.63 -18.07
N PHE A 69 13.07 16.17 -16.91
CA PHE A 69 12.42 14.85 -16.76
C PHE A 69 10.94 14.84 -17.16
N LYS A 70 10.40 15.99 -17.61
CA LYS A 70 8.99 16.16 -18.02
C LYS A 70 7.99 15.74 -16.94
N VAL A 71 8.29 16.07 -15.69
CA VAL A 71 7.43 15.81 -14.52
C VAL A 71 6.93 17.11 -13.90
N HIS A 72 5.88 17.04 -13.08
CA HIS A 72 5.43 18.21 -12.32
C HIS A 72 6.46 18.56 -11.22
N PRO A 73 6.76 19.86 -10.96
CA PRO A 73 7.71 20.25 -9.90
C PRO A 73 7.39 19.68 -8.52
N GLY A 74 6.10 19.46 -8.22
CA GLY A 74 5.65 18.84 -6.98
C GLY A 74 6.09 17.37 -6.79
N TYR A 75 6.40 16.66 -7.88
CA TYR A 75 6.90 15.28 -7.80
C TYR A 75 8.30 15.21 -7.17
N LEU A 76 9.10 16.28 -7.33
CA LEU A 76 10.48 16.38 -6.81
C LEU A 76 10.52 16.86 -5.34
N VAL A 77 9.54 16.42 -4.56
CA VAL A 77 9.48 16.63 -3.11
C VAL A 77 9.38 15.24 -2.47
N SER A 78 10.07 15.03 -1.35
CA SER A 78 9.89 13.79 -0.59
C SER A 78 8.44 13.71 -0.14
N ASP A 79 7.88 12.51 -0.23
CA ASP A 79 6.52 12.30 0.22
C ASP A 79 6.45 12.46 1.75
N PRO A 80 5.34 12.98 2.31
CA PRO A 80 5.10 12.94 3.75
C PRO A 80 5.24 11.50 4.29
N PRO A 81 5.60 11.33 5.58
CA PRO A 81 5.72 10.00 6.17
C PRO A 81 4.43 9.16 6.08
N ASP A 82 3.28 9.83 5.96
CA ASP A 82 1.96 9.19 5.86
C ASP A 82 1.49 8.98 4.40
N TYR A 83 2.35 9.20 3.40
CA TYR A 83 2.00 9.02 1.99
C TYR A 83 1.98 7.53 1.61
N SER A 84 0.78 7.02 1.31
CA SER A 84 0.59 5.71 0.70
C SER A 84 0.44 5.84 -0.82
N THR A 85 1.07 4.94 -1.56
CA THR A 85 0.87 4.78 -3.01
C THR A 85 -0.43 4.05 -3.36
N ASP A 86 -1.10 3.48 -2.35
CA ASP A 86 -2.43 2.93 -2.51
C ASP A 86 -3.41 4.09 -2.68
N LEU A 87 -4.31 4.00 -3.67
CA LEU A 87 -5.40 4.95 -3.91
C LEU A 87 -6.40 4.91 -2.73
N LEU A 88 -5.99 5.42 -1.58
CA LEU A 88 -6.84 5.65 -0.43
C LEU A 88 -7.50 7.00 -0.67
N SER A 89 -8.73 6.97 -1.18
CA SER A 89 -9.59 8.14 -1.20
C SER A 89 -9.70 8.69 0.23
N GLU A 90 -9.42 9.98 0.45
CA GLU A 90 -9.59 10.67 1.74
C GLU A 90 -11.04 10.61 2.29
N PHE A 91 -11.97 10.03 1.53
CA PHE A 91 -13.37 9.82 1.90
C PHE A 91 -13.70 8.39 2.39
N GLU A 92 -12.76 7.45 2.37
CA GLU A 92 -13.01 6.14 2.97
C GLU A 92 -13.02 6.27 4.49
N SER A 93 -14.18 6.00 5.09
CA SER A 93 -14.23 5.82 6.54
C SER A 93 -13.26 4.70 6.93
N GLU A 94 -12.68 4.72 8.13
CA GLU A 94 -11.79 3.62 8.54
C GLU A 94 -12.48 2.24 8.48
N SER A 95 -13.82 2.21 8.46
CA SER A 95 -14.61 1.00 8.24
C SER A 95 -14.46 0.48 6.81
N ASP A 96 -14.50 1.36 5.82
CA ASP A 96 -14.36 1.03 4.40
C ASP A 96 -12.96 0.48 4.12
N ARG A 97 -11.91 1.09 4.71
CA ARG A 97 -10.54 0.59 4.57
C ARG A 97 -10.37 -0.85 5.10
N LEU A 98 -10.93 -1.13 6.28
CA LEU A 98 -10.85 -2.48 6.87
C LEU A 98 -11.61 -3.49 6.02
N HIS A 99 -12.80 -3.14 5.54
CA HIS A 99 -13.60 -4.00 4.68
C HIS A 99 -12.86 -4.31 3.37
N THR A 100 -12.33 -3.30 2.69
CA THR A 100 -11.54 -3.45 1.46
C THR A 100 -10.33 -4.36 1.69
N TRP A 101 -9.62 -4.19 2.81
CA TRP A 101 -8.48 -5.05 3.15
C TRP A 101 -8.92 -6.51 3.39
N LEU A 102 -10.00 -6.75 4.12
CA LEU A 102 -10.51 -8.11 4.39
C LEU A 102 -10.93 -8.83 3.10
N VAL A 103 -11.58 -8.12 2.18
CA VAL A 103 -11.98 -8.68 0.88
C VAL A 103 -10.76 -9.02 0.02
N ALA A 104 -9.78 -8.11 -0.05
CA ALA A 104 -8.54 -8.35 -0.80
C ALA A 104 -7.73 -9.51 -0.20
N GLY A 105 -7.58 -9.54 1.13
CA GLY A 105 -6.89 -10.61 1.84
C GLY A 105 -7.57 -11.97 1.62
N ALA A 106 -8.90 -12.05 1.71
CA ALA A 106 -9.60 -13.29 1.41
C ALA A 106 -9.28 -13.80 -0.02
N ALA A 107 -9.19 -12.92 -1.01
CA ALA A 107 -8.85 -13.31 -2.37
C ALA A 107 -7.39 -13.79 -2.52
N GLU A 108 -6.45 -13.22 -1.78
CA GLU A 108 -5.04 -13.61 -1.78
C GLU A 108 -4.82 -14.99 -1.15
N TRP A 109 -5.47 -15.26 -0.02
CA TRP A 109 -5.27 -16.47 0.79
C TRP A 109 -6.18 -17.65 0.39
N ARG A 110 -6.64 -17.72 -0.87
CA ARG A 110 -7.50 -18.82 -1.36
C ARG A 110 -6.88 -20.22 -1.23
N SER A 111 -5.55 -20.30 -1.16
CA SER A 111 -4.83 -21.56 -0.96
C SER A 111 -4.90 -22.09 0.48
N GLU A 112 -5.23 -21.22 1.45
CA GLU A 112 -5.37 -21.55 2.88
C GLU A 112 -6.85 -21.43 3.27
N PRO A 113 -7.63 -22.54 3.21
CA PRO A 113 -9.09 -22.49 3.26
C PRO A 113 -9.65 -21.93 4.57
N ASP A 114 -9.04 -22.26 5.71
CA ASP A 114 -9.49 -21.80 7.02
C ASP A 114 -9.31 -20.28 7.18
N LEU A 115 -8.17 -19.76 6.73
CA LEU A 115 -7.88 -18.33 6.75
C LEU A 115 -8.76 -17.57 5.75
N HIS A 116 -8.95 -18.13 4.56
CA HIS A 116 -9.88 -17.59 3.57
C HIS A 116 -11.30 -17.46 4.15
N ALA A 117 -11.80 -18.53 4.76
CA ALA A 117 -13.14 -18.57 5.36
C ALA A 117 -13.28 -17.53 6.49
N LEU A 118 -12.28 -17.43 7.37
CA LEU A 118 -12.26 -16.44 8.44
C LEU A 118 -12.29 -15.00 7.91
N LEU A 119 -11.41 -14.67 6.95
CA LEU A 119 -11.35 -13.33 6.35
C LEU A 119 -12.64 -12.99 5.61
N HIS A 120 -13.23 -13.97 4.92
CA HIS A 120 -14.50 -13.78 4.23
C HIS A 120 -15.67 -13.58 5.20
N LEU A 121 -15.71 -14.32 6.31
CA LEU A 121 -16.70 -14.14 7.38
C LEU A 121 -16.60 -12.74 7.99
N LEU A 122 -15.39 -12.28 8.29
CA LEU A 122 -15.15 -10.93 8.80
C LEU A 122 -15.57 -9.87 7.79
N ALA A 123 -15.24 -10.04 6.51
CA ALA A 123 -15.63 -9.10 5.45
C ALA A 123 -17.15 -8.98 5.28
N SER A 124 -17.88 -10.08 5.48
CA SER A 124 -19.33 -10.17 5.25
C SER A 124 -20.17 -9.74 6.45
N SER A 125 -19.55 -9.55 7.61
CA SER A 125 -20.24 -9.15 8.84
C SER A 125 -20.55 -7.64 8.85
N GLU A 126 -21.72 -7.26 9.37
CA GLU A 126 -22.10 -5.84 9.57
C GLU A 126 -21.20 -5.12 10.59
N ARG A 127 -20.57 -5.86 11.51
CA ARG A 127 -19.72 -5.31 12.60
C ARG A 127 -18.37 -6.03 12.71
N PRO A 128 -17.49 -5.94 11.69
CA PRO A 128 -16.24 -6.70 11.62
C PRO A 128 -15.29 -6.41 12.79
N ARG A 129 -15.25 -5.14 13.24
CA ARG A 129 -14.43 -4.73 14.39
C ARG A 129 -14.85 -5.40 15.70
N HIS A 130 -16.15 -5.63 15.87
CA HIS A 130 -16.66 -6.30 17.05
C HIS A 130 -16.24 -7.77 17.05
N LEU A 131 -16.33 -8.46 15.90
CA LEU A 131 -15.84 -9.83 15.75
C LEU A 131 -14.33 -9.94 15.98
N LEU A 132 -13.53 -9.01 15.46
CA LEU A 132 -12.09 -8.99 15.72
C LEU A 132 -11.77 -8.81 17.21
N MET A 133 -12.53 -7.98 17.92
CA MET A 133 -12.37 -7.79 19.36
C MET A 133 -12.70 -9.07 20.14
N LEU A 134 -13.76 -9.77 19.77
CA LEU A 134 -14.12 -11.07 20.37
C LEU A 134 -13.08 -12.14 20.05
N LEU A 135 -12.62 -12.22 18.80
CA LEU A 135 -11.56 -13.14 18.39
C LEU A 135 -10.28 -12.91 19.20
N ARG A 136 -9.91 -11.64 19.42
CA ARG A 136 -8.77 -11.29 20.27
C ARG A 136 -8.96 -11.80 21.71
N GLN A 137 -10.14 -11.57 22.30
CA GLN A 137 -10.42 -12.03 23.67
C GLN A 137 -10.37 -13.56 23.77
N LEU A 138 -10.89 -14.26 22.76
CA LEU A 138 -10.80 -15.72 22.67
C LEU A 138 -9.34 -16.17 22.53
N ALA A 139 -8.54 -15.51 21.70
CA ALA A 139 -7.12 -15.83 21.52
C ALA A 139 -6.27 -15.64 22.79
N GLU A 140 -6.77 -14.94 23.81
CA GLU A 140 -6.11 -14.81 25.12
C GLU A 140 -6.37 -16.02 26.04
N LEU A 141 -7.33 -16.90 25.70
CA LEU A 141 -7.63 -18.13 26.44
C LEU A 141 -6.65 -19.26 26.10
N PRO A 142 -6.38 -20.19 27.05
CA PRO A 142 -5.67 -21.43 26.76
C PRO A 142 -6.38 -22.25 25.66
N LEU A 143 -5.59 -22.95 24.84
CA LEU A 143 -6.12 -23.75 23.73
C LEU A 143 -7.15 -24.79 24.20
N GLU A 144 -6.89 -25.44 25.33
CA GLU A 144 -7.78 -26.43 25.94
C GLU A 144 -9.17 -25.85 26.27
N GLU A 145 -9.22 -24.60 26.73
CA GLU A 145 -10.47 -23.91 27.05
C GLU A 145 -11.22 -23.51 25.77
N LEU A 146 -10.49 -23.10 24.72
CA LEU A 146 -11.07 -22.78 23.42
C LEU A 146 -11.65 -24.01 22.73
N GLU A 147 -10.95 -25.14 22.79
CA GLU A 147 -11.44 -26.41 22.27
C GLU A 147 -12.72 -26.84 22.99
N ALA A 148 -12.76 -26.74 24.32
CA ALA A 148 -13.94 -27.05 25.11
C ALA A 148 -15.13 -26.12 24.79
N ILE A 149 -14.89 -24.81 24.59
CA ILE A 149 -15.92 -23.86 24.16
C ILE A 149 -16.44 -24.22 22.78
N THR A 150 -15.54 -24.53 21.84
CA THR A 150 -15.91 -24.89 20.46
C THR A 150 -16.73 -26.18 20.42
N GLU A 151 -16.33 -27.19 21.20
CA GLU A 151 -17.03 -28.47 21.34
C GLU A 151 -18.41 -28.28 21.99
N ALA A 152 -18.51 -27.44 23.02
CA ALA A 152 -19.77 -27.14 23.69
C ALA A 152 -20.76 -26.41 22.75
N VAL A 153 -20.29 -25.43 21.97
CA VAL A 153 -21.11 -24.68 21.02
C VAL A 153 -21.59 -25.57 19.86
N THR A 154 -20.69 -26.36 19.27
CA THR A 154 -21.05 -27.31 18.20
C THR A 154 -21.99 -28.42 18.69
N SER A 155 -21.82 -28.87 19.94
CA SER A 155 -22.74 -29.83 20.56
C SER A 155 -24.11 -29.22 20.87
N HIS A 156 -24.19 -27.94 21.23
CA HIS A 156 -25.45 -27.24 21.47
C HIS A 156 -26.25 -27.03 20.17
N GLU A 157 -25.59 -26.67 19.08
CA GLU A 157 -26.20 -26.53 17.75
C GLU A 157 -26.76 -27.88 17.24
N ALA A 158 -26.11 -29.00 17.57
CA ALA A 158 -26.60 -30.34 17.26
C ALA A 158 -27.83 -30.76 18.10
N LEU A 159 -28.02 -30.19 19.29
CA LEU A 159 -29.13 -30.50 20.21
C LEU A 159 -30.38 -29.65 19.97
N PHE A 160 -30.22 -28.48 19.37
CA PHE A 160 -31.32 -27.55 19.04
C PHE A 160 -31.11 -26.96 17.63
N PRO A 161 -31.34 -27.75 16.56
CA PRO A 161 -31.38 -27.17 15.22
C PRO A 161 -32.58 -26.22 15.13
N ASP A 162 -32.36 -24.99 14.68
CA ASP A 162 -33.36 -23.90 14.60
C ASP A 162 -34.77 -24.39 14.27
N GLU A 163 -35.71 -24.28 15.23
CA GLU A 163 -37.14 -24.56 15.01
C GLU A 163 -37.85 -23.53 14.11
N ASP A 164 -37.13 -22.50 13.64
CA ASP A 164 -37.71 -21.35 12.93
C ASP A 164 -37.97 -21.55 11.42
N GLN A 165 -37.74 -22.74 10.86
CA GLN A 165 -38.04 -23.01 9.44
C GLN A 165 -39.43 -23.61 9.17
N ALA A 166 -40.28 -23.82 10.19
CA ALA A 166 -41.55 -24.53 10.01
C ALA A 166 -42.82 -23.66 9.79
N SER A 167 -42.75 -22.31 9.76
CA SER A 167 -43.96 -21.46 9.77
C SER A 167 -44.24 -20.61 8.52
N TYR A 168 -43.68 -20.93 7.36
CA TYR A 168 -44.08 -20.29 6.08
C TYR A 168 -44.37 -21.32 4.99
N GLN A 169 -45.36 -22.18 5.23
CA GLN A 169 -46.19 -22.72 4.16
C GLN A 169 -47.63 -22.85 4.66
N GLU A 170 -48.44 -21.81 4.41
CA GLU A 170 -49.87 -21.90 4.08
C GLU A 170 -50.35 -20.61 3.40
#